data_AF-A0A3G6YKW8-F1
#
_entry.id   AF-A0A3G6YKW8-F1
#
_cell.length_a   1.000
_cell.length_b   1.000
_cell.length_c   1.000
_cell.angle_alpha   90.00
_cell.angle_beta   90.00
_cell.angle_gamma   90.00
#
_symmetry.space_group_name_H-M   'P 1'
#
loop_
_entity.id
_entity.type
_entity.pdbx_description
1 polymer ?
#
loop_
_entity_poly.entity_id
_entity_poly.type
_entity_poly.pdbx_seq_one_letter_code
_entity_poly.pdbx_strand_id
1 'polypeptide(L)'
;MLQKKVPLSNDQIDKHGQRMSVLALENAMRQTNVKIMSSHAEHNFINPPIGRMENAQIEKDDKGVTWLFGTYSLFELEDIEKENPIENRCLSIHSQDSGNITIFYDKSYEDEGLEAEIEHLQQLFDPNNKNSI
;
A
#
# COMPACT_ATOMS: atom_id res chain seq x y z
N MET A 1 2.45 -13.53 -19.95
CA MET A 1 2.37 -12.39 -19.01
C MET A 1 3.00 -11.18 -19.67
N LEU A 2 2.23 -10.11 -19.92
CA LEU A 2 2.76 -8.87 -20.48
C LEU A 2 3.54 -8.14 -19.38
N GLN A 3 4.86 -8.10 -19.50
CA GLN A 3 5.74 -7.37 -18.57
C GLN A 3 6.36 -6.18 -19.29
N LYS A 4 6.33 -5.02 -18.65
CA LYS A 4 6.93 -3.80 -19.19
C LYS A 4 7.74 -3.09 -18.13
N LYS A 5 9.01 -2.82 -18.43
CA LYS A 5 9.82 -1.90 -17.62
C LYS A 5 9.30 -0.48 -17.82
N VAL A 6 8.96 0.19 -16.72
CA VAL A 6 8.40 1.55 -16.73
C VAL A 6 9.18 2.46 -15.78
N PRO A 7 9.40 3.73 -16.14
CA PRO A 7 9.94 4.72 -15.21
C PRO A 7 8.89 5.05 -14.15
N LEU A 8 9.28 4.95 -12.88
CA LEU A 8 8.43 5.28 -11.74
C LEU A 8 8.72 6.68 -11.21
N SER A 9 10.01 7.06 -11.15
CA SER A 9 10.44 8.39 -10.74
C SER A 9 11.91 8.65 -11.14
N ASN A 10 12.39 9.87 -10.94
CA ASN A 10 13.78 10.25 -11.13
C ASN A 10 14.21 11.40 -10.20
N ASP A 11 15.49 11.73 -10.21
CA ASP A 11 16.05 12.85 -9.47
C ASP A 11 16.17 14.14 -10.30
N GLN A 12 15.38 14.32 -11.36
CA GLN A 12 15.31 15.58 -12.08
C GLN A 12 14.41 16.58 -11.34
N ILE A 13 14.55 17.84 -11.71
CA ILE A 13 13.68 18.91 -11.20
C ILE A 13 12.35 18.84 -11.95
N ASP A 14 11.25 18.73 -11.21
CA ASP A 14 9.91 18.70 -11.77
C ASP A 14 9.42 20.10 -12.19
N LYS A 15 8.20 20.17 -12.75
CA LYS A 15 7.57 21.44 -13.17
C LYS A 15 7.31 22.43 -12.03
N HIS A 16 7.45 22.00 -10.78
CA HIS A 16 7.26 22.79 -9.57
C HIS A 16 8.59 23.19 -8.92
N GLY A 17 9.73 22.87 -9.55
CA GLY A 17 11.06 23.18 -9.01
C GLY A 17 11.52 22.21 -7.91
N GLN A 18 10.82 21.09 -7.72
CA GLN A 18 11.14 20.09 -6.70
C GLN A 18 11.99 18.96 -7.29
N ARG A 19 12.90 18.41 -6.49
CA ARG A 19 13.77 17.29 -6.87
C ARG A 19 13.62 16.18 -5.85
N MET A 20 13.40 14.94 -6.31
CA MET A 20 13.55 13.79 -5.44
C MET A 20 15.01 13.53 -5.11
N SER A 21 15.32 13.34 -3.83
CA SER A 21 16.65 12.89 -3.43
C SER A 21 16.88 11.44 -3.83
N VAL A 22 18.14 11.06 -4.06
CA VAL A 22 18.52 9.67 -4.32
C VAL A 22 18.06 8.75 -3.17
N LEU A 23 18.19 9.21 -1.92
CA LEU A 23 17.68 8.47 -0.76
C LEU A 23 16.17 8.22 -0.82
N ALA A 24 15.39 9.18 -1.32
CA ALA A 24 13.95 9.01 -1.50
C ALA A 24 13.64 7.96 -2.60
N LEU A 25 14.43 7.94 -3.67
CA LEU A 25 14.32 6.92 -4.72
C LEU A 25 14.69 5.52 -4.18
N GLU A 26 15.74 5.42 -3.36
CA GLU A 26 16.14 4.16 -2.70
C GLU A 26 15.07 3.66 -1.73
N ASN A 27 14.44 4.57 -0.99
CA ASN A 27 13.30 4.24 -0.13
C ASN A 27 12.12 3.72 -0.95
N ALA A 28 11.76 4.40 -2.04
CA ALA A 28 10.69 3.98 -2.93
C ALA A 28 10.97 2.62 -3.59
N MET A 29 12.23 2.37 -3.98
CA MET A 29 12.69 1.06 -4.48
C MET A 29 12.46 -0.03 -3.43
N ARG A 30 12.92 0.18 -2.20
CA ARG A 30 12.70 -0.77 -1.10
C ARG A 30 11.23 -1.03 -0.84
N GLN A 31 10.41 0.01 -0.80
CA GLN A 31 8.97 -0.14 -0.57
C GLN A 31 8.29 -0.95 -1.67
N THR A 32 8.62 -0.68 -2.93
CA THR A 32 8.07 -1.40 -4.09
C THR A 32 8.52 -2.86 -4.13
N ASN A 33 9.72 -3.17 -3.63
CA ASN A 33 10.22 -4.54 -3.56
C ASN A 33 9.78 -5.31 -2.32
N VAL A 34 9.29 -4.62 -1.28
CA VAL A 34 8.77 -5.24 -0.05
C VAL A 34 7.27 -5.51 -0.14
N LYS A 35 6.54 -4.75 -0.95
CA LYS A 35 5.08 -4.88 -1.10
C LYS A 35 4.70 -4.76 -2.57
N ILE A 36 3.84 -5.66 -3.05
CA ILE A 36 3.17 -5.46 -4.34
C ILE A 36 2.42 -4.13 -4.29
N MET A 37 2.84 -3.19 -5.14
CA MET A 37 2.14 -1.92 -5.30
C MET A 37 1.06 -2.09 -6.37
N SER A 38 -0.20 -1.99 -5.95
CA SER A 38 -1.35 -1.96 -6.86
C SER A 38 -1.24 -0.77 -7.81
N SER A 39 -1.39 -1.02 -9.10
CA SER A 39 -1.38 -0.02 -10.15
C SER A 39 -2.77 0.09 -10.77
N HIS A 40 -3.36 1.26 -10.65
CA HIS A 40 -4.69 1.58 -11.15
C HIS A 40 -4.59 2.24 -12.55
N ALA A 41 -5.63 2.08 -13.36
CA ALA A 41 -5.70 2.72 -14.69
C ALA A 41 -5.69 4.26 -14.59
N GLU A 42 -6.30 4.77 -13.52
CA GLU A 42 -6.33 6.16 -13.09
C GLU A 42 -6.13 6.18 -11.57
N HIS A 43 -5.68 7.27 -10.96
CA HIS A 43 -5.61 7.43 -9.49
C HIS A 43 -6.98 7.35 -8.78
N ASN A 44 -8.00 6.82 -9.45
CA ASN A 44 -9.32 6.53 -8.95
C ASN A 44 -9.32 5.15 -8.27
N PHE A 45 -9.30 5.17 -6.93
CA PHE A 45 -9.31 3.98 -6.07
C PHE A 45 -10.58 3.13 -6.19
N ILE A 46 -11.66 3.66 -6.78
CA ILE A 46 -12.89 2.93 -7.04
C ILE A 46 -12.68 1.86 -8.12
N ASN A 47 -11.74 2.11 -9.05
CA ASN A 47 -11.43 1.15 -10.10
C ASN A 47 -10.44 0.11 -9.56
N PRO A 48 -10.74 -1.20 -9.71
CA PRO A 48 -9.82 -2.24 -9.28
C PRO A 48 -8.47 -2.04 -9.98
N PRO A 49 -7.35 -2.29 -9.29
CA PRO A 49 -6.05 -2.12 -9.90
C PRO A 49 -5.93 -3.11 -11.06
N ILE A 50 -5.44 -2.60 -12.20
CA ILE A 50 -5.32 -3.37 -13.45
C ILE A 50 -3.99 -4.11 -13.55
N GLY A 51 -3.04 -3.77 -12.69
CA GLY A 51 -1.75 -4.43 -12.64
C GLY A 51 -0.99 -4.17 -11.36
N ARG A 52 0.20 -4.74 -11.27
CA ARG A 52 1.13 -4.60 -10.17
C ARG A 52 2.46 -4.03 -10.63
N MET A 53 3.13 -3.36 -9.70
CA MET A 53 4.50 -2.89 -9.85
C MET A 53 5.43 -3.70 -8.96
N GLU A 54 6.45 -4.31 -9.57
CA GLU A 54 7.40 -5.20 -8.90
C GLU A 54 8.82 -4.95 -9.44
N ASN A 55 9.83 -5.54 -8.81
CA ASN A 55 11.23 -5.50 -9.27
C ASN A 55 11.71 -4.07 -9.57
N ALA A 56 11.51 -3.18 -8.60
CA ALA A 56 12.01 -1.82 -8.68
C ALA A 56 13.53 -1.79 -8.60
N GLN A 57 14.16 -1.02 -9.48
CA GLN A 57 15.60 -0.88 -9.56
C GLN A 57 16.00 0.55 -9.89
N ILE A 58 17.14 0.96 -9.32
CA ILE A 58 17.74 2.26 -9.63
C ILE A 58 18.78 2.10 -10.72
N GLU A 59 18.69 2.94 -11.74
CA GLU A 59 19.66 3.03 -12.82
C GLU A 59 20.09 4.47 -13.02
N LYS A 60 21.35 4.69 -13.39
CA LYS A 60 21.82 6.00 -13.84
C LYS A 60 21.90 6.03 -15.35
N ASP A 61 21.42 7.12 -15.95
CA ASP A 61 21.59 7.35 -17.38
C ASP A 61 22.96 7.97 -17.71
N ASP A 62 23.26 8.09 -19.00
CA ASP A 62 24.51 8.67 -19.51
C ASP A 62 24.71 10.15 -19.13
N LYS A 63 23.66 10.81 -18.63
CA LYS A 63 23.68 12.20 -18.15
C LYS A 63 23.81 12.28 -16.63
N GLY A 64 23.92 11.16 -15.94
CA GLY A 64 24.05 11.05 -14.49
C GLY A 64 22.73 11.18 -13.72
N VAL A 65 21.59 11.16 -14.41
CA VAL A 65 20.25 11.20 -13.80
C VAL A 65 19.97 9.83 -13.19
N THR A 66 19.51 9.84 -11.95
CA THR A 66 19.12 8.64 -11.21
C THR A 66 17.65 8.38 -11.47
N TRP A 67 17.35 7.27 -12.13
CA TRP A 67 16.01 6.80 -12.45
C TRP A 67 15.62 5.63 -11.56
N LEU A 68 14.39 5.64 -11.08
CA LEU A 68 13.73 4.48 -10.50
C LEU A 68 12.86 3.84 -11.57
N PHE A 69 13.19 2.62 -11.95
CA PHE A 69 12.38 1.79 -12.83
C PHE A 69 11.65 0.72 -12.03
N GLY A 70 10.52 0.24 -12.55
CA GLY A 70 9.83 -0.95 -12.06
C GLY A 70 9.32 -1.80 -13.21
N THR A 71 8.98 -3.04 -12.92
CA THR A 71 8.31 -3.94 -13.84
C THR A 71 6.81 -3.89 -13.59
N TYR A 72 6.08 -3.40 -14.59
CA TYR A 72 4.62 -3.45 -14.62
C TYR A 72 4.17 -4.79 -15.19
N SER A 73 3.21 -5.43 -14.53
CA SER A 73 2.50 -6.59 -15.05
C SER A 73 0.99 -6.45 -14.79
N LEU A 74 0.17 -6.93 -15.71
CA LEU A 74 -1.28 -7.01 -15.50
C LEU A 74 -1.61 -8.09 -14.47
N PHE A 75 -2.66 -7.88 -13.67
CA PHE A 75 -3.19 -8.94 -12.83
C PHE A 75 -3.89 -9.98 -13.70
N GLU A 76 -3.57 -11.25 -13.46
CA GLU A 76 -4.23 -12.40 -14.06
C GLU A 76 -5.19 -13.04 -13.04
N LEU A 77 -6.18 -13.81 -13.51
CA LEU A 77 -7.10 -14.56 -12.64
C LEU A 77 -6.37 -15.44 -11.62
N GLU A 78 -5.24 -15.99 -12.02
CA GLU A 78 -4.38 -16.84 -11.19
C GLU A 78 -3.67 -16.07 -10.07
N ASP A 79 -3.57 -14.73 -10.18
CA ASP A 79 -3.00 -13.89 -9.13
C ASP A 79 -3.97 -13.69 -7.96
N ILE A 80 -5.28 -13.92 -8.14
CA ILE A 80 -6.27 -13.92 -7.05
C ILE A 80 -5.91 -14.99 -6.00
N GLU A 81 -5.36 -16.11 -6.47
CA GLU A 81 -4.95 -17.26 -5.65
C GLU A 81 -3.47 -17.18 -5.20
N LYS A 82 -2.70 -16.23 -5.74
CA LYS A 82 -1.28 -16.03 -5.41
C LYS A 82 -1.12 -14.74 -4.61
N GLU A 83 -1.47 -14.80 -3.32
CA GLU A 83 -0.88 -13.84 -2.38
C GLU A 83 0.64 -13.95 -2.47
N ASN A 84 1.35 -12.82 -2.58
CA ASN A 84 2.78 -12.81 -2.26
C ASN A 84 2.88 -12.88 -0.74
N PRO A 85 3.26 -14.01 -0.13
CA PRO A 85 3.49 -14.05 1.30
C PRO A 85 4.62 -13.07 1.60
N ILE A 86 4.29 -11.97 2.28
CA ILE A 86 5.31 -11.10 2.86
C ILE A 86 5.87 -11.87 4.06
N GLU A 87 6.92 -12.67 3.83
CA GLU A 87 7.61 -13.35 4.93
C GLU A 87 7.99 -12.33 6.00
N ASN A 88 7.64 -12.64 7.25
CA ASN A 88 7.89 -11.83 8.46
C ASN A 88 7.03 -10.56 8.65
N ARG A 89 5.85 -10.45 8.02
CA ARG A 89 4.83 -9.50 8.48
C ARG A 89 3.51 -10.19 8.73
N CYS A 90 3.18 -10.38 10.02
CA CYS A 90 1.78 -10.45 10.42
C CYS A 90 1.15 -9.10 10.09
N LEU A 91 0.15 -9.08 9.22
CA LEU A 91 -0.82 -8.00 9.23
C LEU A 91 -1.46 -8.09 10.63
N SER A 92 -1.19 -7.11 11.49
CA SER A 92 -1.86 -7.05 12.79
C SER A 92 -3.28 -6.59 12.50
N ILE A 93 -4.11 -7.52 12.04
CA ILE A 93 -5.56 -7.35 11.90
C ILE A 93 -6.18 -7.24 13.30
N HIS A 94 -5.46 -7.71 14.33
CA HIS A 94 -5.68 -7.41 15.73
C HIS A 94 -4.34 -7.10 16.39
N SER A 95 -4.19 -5.88 16.90
CA SER A 95 -3.20 -5.60 17.94
C SER A 95 -3.81 -6.10 19.24
N GLN A 96 -3.63 -7.37 19.57
CA GLN A 96 -3.88 -7.85 20.92
C GLN A 96 -2.68 -7.43 21.78
N ASP A 97 -2.72 -6.21 22.28
CA ASP A 97 -1.98 -5.91 23.51
C ASP A 97 -2.60 -6.77 24.61
N SER A 98 -1.78 -7.45 25.40
CA SER A 98 -2.25 -8.37 26.44
C SER A 98 -3.22 -7.67 27.39
N GLY A 99 -4.51 -7.95 27.23
CA GLY A 99 -5.60 -7.42 28.05
C GLY A 99 -6.66 -6.60 27.30
N ASN A 100 -6.36 -6.04 26.12
CA ASN A 100 -7.28 -5.13 25.43
C ASN A 100 -7.43 -5.51 23.95
N ILE A 101 -8.67 -5.63 23.47
CA ILE A 101 -9.03 -5.87 22.07
C ILE A 101 -9.65 -4.58 21.55
N THR A 102 -9.06 -3.97 20.52
CA THR A 102 -9.62 -2.77 19.88
C THR A 102 -10.19 -3.10 18.50
N ILE A 103 -11.43 -2.72 18.25
CA ILE A 103 -12.14 -2.89 16.98
C ILE A 103 -12.09 -1.57 16.20
N PHE A 104 -11.64 -1.64 14.95
CA PHE A 104 -11.61 -0.50 14.03
C PHE A 104 -12.60 -0.72 12.89
N TYR A 105 -13.19 0.36 12.40
CA TYR A 105 -14.00 0.35 11.19
C TYR A 105 -13.83 1.62 10.37
N ASP A 106 -14.23 1.53 9.11
CA ASP A 106 -14.20 2.63 8.17
C ASP A 106 -15.51 3.41 8.25
N LYS A 107 -15.45 4.73 8.40
CA LYS A 107 -16.62 5.61 8.43
C LYS A 107 -17.21 5.91 7.05
N SER A 108 -16.63 5.37 5.97
CA SER A 108 -17.12 5.55 4.60
C SER A 108 -18.32 4.67 4.24
N TYR A 109 -18.71 3.72 5.09
CA TYR A 109 -19.93 2.93 4.91
C TYR A 109 -21.17 3.77 5.27
N GLU A 110 -22.09 3.94 4.32
CA GLU A 110 -23.34 4.73 4.46
C GLU A 110 -24.44 4.01 5.27
N ASP A 111 -24.15 2.85 5.87
CA ASP A 111 -25.13 2.08 6.63
C ASP A 111 -25.38 2.70 8.01
N GLU A 112 -26.61 3.17 8.23
CA GLU A 112 -27.07 3.69 9.51
C GLU A 112 -27.06 2.59 10.58
N GLY A 113 -26.40 2.85 11.72
CA GLY A 113 -26.39 1.96 12.89
C GLY A 113 -25.09 1.17 13.10
N LEU A 114 -24.16 1.21 12.15
CA LEU A 114 -22.87 0.50 12.24
C LEU A 114 -22.02 0.96 13.44
N GLU A 115 -22.05 2.26 13.76
CA GLU A 115 -21.29 2.82 14.89
C GLU A 115 -21.74 2.20 16.24
N ALA A 116 -23.05 2.02 16.42
CA ALA A 116 -23.61 1.47 17.66
C ALA A 116 -23.30 -0.02 17.83
N GLU A 117 -23.29 -0.79 16.74
CA GLU A 117 -22.91 -2.20 16.77
C GLU A 117 -21.43 -2.38 17.12
N ILE A 118 -20.58 -1.50 16.62
CA ILE A 118 -19.14 -1.56 16.87
C ILE A 118 -18.81 -1.14 18.30
N GLU A 119 -19.49 -0.12 18.82
CA GLU A 119 -19.40 0.21 20.25
C GLU A 119 -19.85 -0.96 21.13
N HIS A 120 -20.93 -1.65 20.75
CA HIS A 120 -21.40 -2.82 21.49
C HIS A 120 -20.38 -3.96 21.47
N LEU A 121 -19.79 -4.26 20.32
CA LEU A 121 -18.74 -5.27 20.19
C LEU A 121 -17.50 -4.87 21.00
N GLN A 122 -17.09 -3.59 20.95
CA GLN A 122 -15.96 -3.09 21.71
C GLN A 122 -16.16 -3.26 23.23
N GLN A 123 -17.38 -3.05 23.73
CA GLN A 123 -17.74 -3.29 25.14
C GLN A 123 -17.72 -4.79 25.52
N LEU A 124 -18.13 -5.67 24.61
CA LEU A 124 -18.09 -7.12 24.85
C LEU A 124 -16.66 -7.65 25.00
N PHE A 125 -15.73 -7.10 24.21
CA PHE A 125 -14.34 -7.54 24.22
C PHE A 125 -13.45 -6.77 25.21
N ASP A 126 -13.81 -5.53 25.57
CA ASP A 126 -13.10 -4.74 26.58
C ASP A 126 -14.07 -3.79 27.34
N PRO A 127 -14.74 -4.28 28.40
CA PRO A 127 -15.73 -3.51 29.15
C PRO A 127 -15.13 -2.37 29.99
N ASN A 128 -13.79 -2.28 30.11
CA ASN A 128 -13.10 -1.23 30.88
C ASN A 128 -12.59 -0.09 29.99
N ASN A 129 -12.73 -0.20 28.66
CA ASN A 129 -12.29 0.84 27.75
C ASN A 129 -13.21 2.07 27.82
N LYS A 130 -12.75 3.12 28.53
CA LYS A 130 -13.47 4.39 28.70
C LYS A 130 -13.19 5.42 27.59
N ASN A 131 -12.41 5.04 26.57
CA ASN A 131 -12.12 5.91 25.44
C ASN A 131 -12.99 5.49 24.24
N SER A 132 -14.29 5.76 24.35
CA SER A 132 -15.14 5.88 23.16
C SER A 132 -14.74 7.19 22.45
N ILE A 133 -14.30 7.09 21.20
CA ILE A 133 -14.06 8.22 20.29
C ILE A 133 -15.37 8.56 19.60
#